data_AF-A0A1Y1YCJ1-F1
#
_entry.id   AF-A0A1Y1YCJ1-F1
#
_cell.length_a   1.000
_cell.length_b   1.000
_cell.length_c   1.000
_cell.angle_alpha   90.00
_cell.angle_beta   90.00
_cell.angle_gamma   90.00
#
_symmetry.space_group_name_H-M   'P 1'
#
loop_
_entity.id
_entity.type
_entity.pdbx_description
1 polymer ?
#
loop_
_entity_poly.entity_id
_entity_poly.type
_entity_poly.pdbx_seq_one_letter_code
_entity_poly.pdbx_strand_id
1 'polypeptide(L)'
;MDEKLIINDPQLPTLDQVLSRKTTPPVCLYNYYLFLRDTHRSVENLDFWLDVVAHENLCKLYCKELLHNLNETQSHGSSLSPPETYGTSNSCKLSLQEVSNELRYSAISGTSTERRSSSNAKSEDLPDQASSSIGTNPNAPYAKPRAASSLPLHQTQTKVKREDLRQSAEKIYYKYIVSGAEKELILPEMIKYRISHMIEVDQRDDPEVFLEAKLFVFDYMAQDSFPRFIRARAYSNLVALHAMFRLVLGLFILFIGFTVEFTLIFLDYQPRLTRLWGFIPIWVGTLNIYVHQKRFSPLLTILGISEKSLLHFNRIKDSHIRHLHVVQAIRIVCLTLVISTAVVGIFYAIPGCRL
;
A
#
# COMPACT_ATOMS: atom_id res chain seq x y z
N MET A 1 -23.62 5.08 8.33
CA MET A 1 -22.51 4.55 9.15
C MET A 1 -21.63 5.75 9.36
N ASP A 2 -21.73 6.33 10.55
CA ASP A 2 -21.38 7.73 10.77
C ASP A 2 -19.89 7.97 10.68
N GLU A 3 -19.55 9.03 9.96
CA GLU A 3 -18.21 9.39 9.54
C GLU A 3 -17.22 9.55 10.70
N LYS A 4 -17.73 9.86 11.89
CA LYS A 4 -16.97 10.08 13.13
C LYS A 4 -16.59 8.80 13.88
N LEU A 5 -17.28 7.68 13.64
CA LEU A 5 -17.03 6.43 14.38
C LEU A 5 -15.87 5.60 13.75
N ILE A 6 -15.54 5.88 12.49
CA ILE A 6 -14.52 5.15 11.72
C ILE A 6 -13.09 5.65 12.01
N ILE A 7 -12.94 6.91 12.44
CA ILE A 7 -11.64 7.59 12.61
C ILE A 7 -11.03 7.32 14.00
N ASN A 8 -11.82 6.85 14.97
CA ASN A 8 -11.39 6.66 16.36
C ASN A 8 -11.26 5.19 16.79
N ASP A 9 -11.14 4.24 15.86
CA ASP A 9 -10.84 2.85 16.25
C ASP A 9 -9.37 2.75 16.67
N PRO A 10 -9.07 2.54 17.97
CA PRO A 10 -7.70 2.49 18.47
C PRO A 10 -6.93 1.26 17.96
N GLN A 11 -7.60 0.30 17.32
CA GLN A 11 -6.98 -0.90 16.76
C GLN A 11 -6.55 -0.72 15.30
N LEU A 12 -6.89 0.40 14.65
CA LEU A 12 -6.41 0.70 13.30
C LEU A 12 -4.96 1.21 13.31
N PRO A 13 -4.14 0.83 12.32
CA PRO A 13 -2.75 1.25 12.29
C PRO A 13 -2.59 2.76 12.14
N THR A 14 -1.59 3.32 12.83
CA THR A 14 -1.22 4.74 12.67
C THR A 14 -0.34 4.95 11.44
N LEU A 15 -0.23 6.21 10.98
CA LEU A 15 0.64 6.54 9.86
C LEU A 15 2.09 6.13 10.14
N ASP A 16 2.58 6.41 11.35
CA ASP A 16 3.92 6.02 11.78
C ASP A 16 4.16 4.50 11.69
N GLN A 17 3.18 3.68 12.13
CA GLN A 17 3.27 2.22 12.00
C GLN A 17 3.33 1.75 10.53
N VAL A 18 2.58 2.42 9.65
CA VAL A 18 2.58 2.13 8.21
C VAL A 18 3.91 2.52 7.58
N LEU A 19 4.42 3.72 7.88
CA LEU A 19 5.68 4.24 7.35
C LEU A 19 6.90 3.45 7.87
N SER A 20 6.87 3.00 9.12
CA SER A 20 7.88 2.11 9.71
C SER A 20 7.75 0.64 9.28
N ARG A 21 6.86 0.33 8.32
CA ARG A 21 6.63 -1.03 7.77
C ARG A 21 6.23 -2.09 8.82
N LYS A 22 5.66 -1.68 9.96
CA LYS A 22 5.18 -2.59 11.01
C LYS A 22 3.83 -3.24 10.71
N THR A 23 3.17 -2.79 9.65
CA THR A 23 1.80 -3.20 9.27
C THR A 23 1.77 -4.22 8.14
N THR A 24 0.72 -5.04 8.09
CA THR A 24 0.54 -6.05 7.04
C THR A 24 -0.63 -5.71 6.11
N PRO A 25 -0.69 -6.28 4.89
CA PRO A 25 -1.78 -5.96 3.98
C PRO A 25 -3.16 -6.38 4.55
N PRO A 26 -4.23 -5.62 4.28
CA PRO A 26 -4.38 -4.61 3.21
C PRO A 26 -3.92 -3.18 3.55
N VAL A 27 -3.64 -2.88 4.83
CA VAL A 27 -3.20 -1.56 5.29
C VAL A 27 -1.69 -1.60 5.50
N CYS A 28 -0.91 -1.37 4.45
CA CYS A 28 0.56 -1.36 4.52
C CYS A 28 1.17 -0.30 3.61
N LEU A 29 2.46 0.01 3.82
CA LEU A 29 3.19 1.05 3.08
C LEU A 29 3.03 0.91 1.56
N TYR A 30 3.18 -0.31 1.04
CA TYR A 30 3.04 -0.57 -0.39
C TYR A 30 1.63 -0.24 -0.91
N ASN A 31 0.58 -0.64 -0.19
CA ASN A 31 -0.79 -0.33 -0.59
C ASN A 31 -1.12 1.16 -0.38
N TYR A 32 -0.46 1.83 0.57
CA TYR A 32 -0.56 3.28 0.76
C TYR A 32 0.06 4.03 -0.42
N TYR A 33 1.25 3.64 -0.86
CA TYR A 33 1.88 4.16 -2.08
C TYR A 33 0.97 4.00 -3.31
N LEU A 34 0.43 2.79 -3.52
CA LEU A 34 -0.52 2.56 -4.63
C LEU A 34 -1.76 3.47 -4.53
N PHE A 35 -2.28 3.67 -3.33
CA PHE A 35 -3.43 4.54 -3.10
C PHE A 35 -3.13 6.01 -3.44
N LEU A 36 -1.99 6.54 -3.00
CA LEU A 36 -1.58 7.91 -3.33
C LEU A 36 -1.37 8.08 -4.84
N ARG A 37 -0.77 7.08 -5.50
CA ARG A 37 -0.52 7.10 -6.95
C ARG A 37 -1.79 7.08 -7.77
N ASP A 38 -2.73 6.19 -7.42
CA ASP A 38 -3.89 5.92 -8.24
C ASP A 38 -5.07 6.88 -7.95
N THR A 39 -5.17 7.41 -6.72
CA THR A 39 -6.36 8.17 -6.27
C THR A 39 -6.08 9.64 -5.98
N HIS A 40 -4.99 9.96 -5.25
CA HIS A 40 -4.80 11.29 -4.67
C HIS A 40 -3.72 12.16 -5.34
N ARG A 41 -2.90 11.60 -6.24
CA ARG A 41 -1.82 12.31 -6.93
C ARG A 41 -0.95 13.16 -5.99
N SER A 42 -0.66 12.62 -4.81
CA SER A 42 0.17 13.26 -3.78
C SER A 42 1.28 12.29 -3.33
N VAL A 43 1.86 11.58 -4.30
CA VAL A 43 2.89 10.56 -4.06
C VAL A 43 4.21 11.20 -3.65
N GLU A 44 4.42 12.44 -4.07
CA GLU A 44 5.60 13.26 -3.85
C GLU A 44 5.86 13.43 -2.35
N ASN A 45 4.81 13.61 -1.54
CA ASN A 45 4.91 13.68 -0.08
C ASN A 45 5.49 12.40 0.54
N LEU A 46 5.02 11.24 0.06
CA LEU A 46 5.51 9.95 0.55
C LEU A 46 6.92 9.67 0.05
N ASP A 47 7.18 9.94 -1.23
CA ASP A 47 8.51 9.78 -1.84
C ASP A 47 9.54 10.66 -1.13
N PHE A 48 9.23 11.93 -0.83
CA PHE A 48 10.07 12.83 -0.05
C PHE A 48 10.37 12.28 1.34
N TRP A 49 9.32 11.85 2.07
CA TRP A 49 9.52 11.31 3.41
C TRP A 49 10.45 10.08 3.39
N LEU A 50 10.28 9.19 2.40
CA LEU A 50 11.12 8.00 2.23
C LEU A 50 12.56 8.37 1.82
N ASP A 51 12.74 9.34 0.94
CA ASP A 51 14.06 9.82 0.51
C ASP A 51 14.82 10.48 1.69
N VAL A 52 14.16 11.27 2.53
CA VAL A 52 14.77 11.86 3.74
C VAL A 52 15.15 10.78 4.75
N VAL A 53 14.32 9.76 4.96
CA VAL A 53 14.66 8.63 5.84
C VAL A 53 15.85 7.83 5.28
N ALA A 54 15.95 7.70 3.96
CA ALA A 54 17.12 7.09 3.32
C ALA A 54 18.39 7.91 3.57
N HIS A 55 18.30 9.24 3.46
CA HIS A 55 19.41 10.17 3.77
C HIS A 55 19.84 10.07 5.24
N GLU A 56 18.90 10.05 6.19
CA GLU A 56 19.19 9.84 7.61
C GLU A 56 19.96 8.53 7.86
N ASN A 57 19.57 7.45 7.19
CA ASN A 57 20.25 6.17 7.32
C ASN A 57 21.66 6.21 6.71
N LEU A 58 21.85 6.93 5.60
CA LEU A 58 23.15 7.16 4.99
C LEU A 58 24.07 7.92 5.95
N CYS A 59 23.58 8.99 6.58
CA CYS A 59 24.32 9.75 7.59
C CYS A 59 24.69 8.89 8.80
N LYS A 60 23.77 8.05 9.30
CA LYS A 60 24.05 7.13 10.41
C LYS A 60 25.17 6.14 10.08
N LEU A 61 25.18 5.59 8.85
CA LEU A 61 26.23 4.68 8.39
C LEU A 61 27.59 5.39 8.33
N TYR A 62 27.62 6.61 7.80
CA TYR A 62 28.83 7.43 7.76
C TYR A 62 29.37 7.72 9.17
N CYS A 63 28.52 8.16 10.10
CA CYS A 63 28.93 8.39 11.49
C CYS A 63 29.47 7.12 12.17
N LYS A 64 28.83 5.97 11.93
CA LYS A 64 29.29 4.69 12.47
C LYS A 64 30.68 4.30 11.95
N GLU A 65 30.94 4.53 10.66
CA GLU A 65 32.24 4.29 10.05
C GLU A 65 33.31 5.24 10.60
N LEU A 66 32.98 6.52 10.73
CA LEU A 66 33.89 7.52 11.31
C LEU A 66 34.29 7.15 12.76
N LEU A 67 33.32 6.74 13.58
CA LEU A 67 33.56 6.29 14.95
C LEU A 67 34.41 5.01 15.01
N HIS A 68 34.20 4.07 14.09
CA HIS A 68 35.01 2.86 13.99
C HIS A 68 36.48 3.18 13.71
N ASN A 69 36.73 4.05 12.72
CA ASN A 69 38.09 4.46 12.34
C ASN A 69 38.80 5.19 13.50
N LEU A 70 38.07 6.03 14.26
CA LEU A 70 38.62 6.72 15.44
C LEU A 70 39.00 5.74 16.56
N ASN A 71 38.14 4.75 16.83
CA ASN A 71 38.40 3.74 17.86
C ASN A 71 39.57 2.82 17.50
N GLU A 72 39.70 2.41 16.22
CA GLU A 72 40.83 1.59 15.75
C GLU A 72 42.17 2.33 15.89
N THR A 73 42.16 3.65 15.66
CA THR A 73 43.35 4.51 15.81
C THR A 73 43.80 4.60 17.27
N GLN A 74 42.88 4.51 18.25
CA GLN A 74 43.23 4.50 19.69
C GLN A 74 43.77 3.15 20.17
N SER A 75 43.31 2.03 19.60
CA SER A 75 43.78 0.68 19.99
C SER A 75 45.22 0.37 19.54
N HIS A 76 45.72 0.99 18.47
CA HIS A 76 47.10 0.79 18.01
C HIS A 76 48.11 1.81 18.57
N GLY A 77 47.65 2.84 19.29
CA GLY A 77 48.50 3.87 19.92
C GLY A 77 48.88 3.60 21.38
N SER A 78 48.42 2.50 21.99
CA SER A 78 48.57 2.26 23.43
C SER A 78 49.57 1.15 23.74
N SER A 79 50.85 1.38 23.41
CA SER A 79 51.98 0.72 24.07
C SER A 79 52.79 1.78 24.81
N LEU A 80 52.36 2.14 26.02
CA LEU A 80 53.19 2.52 27.17
C LEU A 80 52.26 2.61 28.42
N SER A 81 52.75 2.11 29.55
CA SER A 81 52.10 1.66 30.80
C SER A 81 51.14 2.63 31.54
N PRO A 82 50.32 2.16 32.52
CA PRO A 82 49.22 2.92 33.14
C PRO A 82 49.69 3.80 34.33
N PRO A 83 48.88 4.79 34.75
CA PRO A 83 48.27 4.65 36.09
C PRO A 83 46.82 5.17 36.19
N GLU A 84 46.32 5.02 37.42
CA GLU A 84 44.96 4.96 37.95
C GLU A 84 44.03 6.18 37.84
N THR A 85 42.72 5.85 37.81
CA THR A 85 41.56 6.49 38.47
C THR A 85 41.32 8.00 38.30
N TYR A 86 40.15 8.38 37.74
CA TYR A 86 39.09 9.22 38.35
C TYR A 86 37.96 9.52 37.34
N GLY A 87 36.70 9.39 37.78
CA GLY A 87 35.62 10.32 37.40
C GLY A 87 34.86 10.11 36.07
N THR A 88 33.72 9.42 36.18
CA THR A 88 32.41 9.68 35.54
C THR A 88 32.37 10.61 34.31
N SER A 89 31.97 10.05 33.16
CA SER A 89 31.20 10.77 32.14
C SER A 89 30.31 9.80 31.39
N ASN A 90 29.00 9.96 31.60
CA ASN A 90 27.94 9.26 30.90
C ASN A 90 28.01 9.60 29.41
N SER A 91 28.44 8.65 28.57
CA SER A 91 28.22 8.71 27.13
C SER A 91 27.21 7.63 26.77
N CYS A 92 26.12 8.06 26.12
CA CYS A 92 24.99 7.24 25.70
C CYS A 92 25.44 5.93 25.03
N LYS A 93 25.40 4.83 25.78
CA LYS A 93 25.36 3.48 25.22
C LYS A 93 24.00 3.26 24.57
N LEU A 94 23.77 3.84 23.40
CA LEU A 94 22.77 3.32 22.48
C LEU A 94 23.32 2.00 21.93
N SER A 95 22.60 0.90 22.20
CA SER A 95 23.10 -0.42 21.85
C SER A 95 23.21 -0.56 20.32
N LEU A 96 24.38 -0.97 19.84
CA LEU A 96 24.62 -1.29 18.42
C LEU A 96 23.66 -2.36 17.88
N GLN A 97 23.05 -3.12 18.78
CA GLN A 97 22.10 -4.19 18.48
C GLN A 97 20.71 -3.65 18.12
N GLU A 98 20.27 -2.53 18.71
CA GLU A 98 19.04 -1.83 18.31
C GLU A 98 19.16 -1.16 16.93
N VAL A 99 20.31 -0.53 16.65
CA VAL A 99 20.57 0.08 15.33
C VAL A 99 20.68 -1.00 14.24
N SER A 100 21.30 -2.14 14.54
CA SER A 100 21.42 -3.25 13.59
C SER A 100 20.09 -3.96 13.31
N ASN A 101 19.18 -4.02 14.28
CA ASN A 101 17.87 -4.64 14.10
C ASN A 101 16.93 -3.76 13.24
N GLU A 102 16.98 -2.43 13.40
CA GLU A 102 16.24 -1.48 12.55
C GLU A 102 16.74 -1.45 11.09
N LEU A 103 18.05 -1.65 10.86
CA LEU A 103 18.64 -1.72 9.51
C LEU A 103 18.25 -2.98 8.74
N ARG A 104 18.04 -4.12 9.42
CA ARG A 104 17.63 -5.38 8.75
C ARG A 104 16.21 -5.35 8.18
N TYR A 105 15.30 -4.59 8.79
CA TYR A 105 13.92 -4.46 8.29
C TYR A 105 13.78 -3.44 7.14
N SER A 106 14.77 -2.55 6.96
CA SER A 106 14.69 -1.41 6.05
C SER A 106 15.34 -1.65 4.68
N ALA A 107 16.32 -2.57 4.58
CA ALA A 107 17.15 -2.78 3.40
C ALA A 107 16.53 -3.66 2.29
N ILE A 108 15.35 -4.26 2.49
CA ILE A 108 14.79 -5.26 1.54
C ILE A 108 13.90 -4.62 0.45
N SER A 109 13.58 -3.32 0.51
CA SER A 109 12.58 -2.69 -0.38
C SER A 109 13.13 -1.70 -1.41
N GLY A 110 14.43 -1.73 -1.73
CA GLY A 110 15.07 -0.72 -2.58
C GLY A 110 15.81 -1.27 -3.80
N THR A 111 15.17 -2.08 -4.65
CA THR A 111 15.70 -2.40 -6.00
C THR A 111 14.59 -2.43 -7.04
N SER A 112 14.15 -1.25 -7.45
CA SER A 112 13.48 -0.95 -8.73
C SER A 112 13.64 0.58 -8.87
N THR A 113 14.27 1.18 -9.87
CA THR A 113 14.23 0.96 -11.32
C THR A 113 15.32 1.85 -11.94
N GLU A 114 15.56 1.68 -13.25
CA GLU A 114 16.05 2.69 -14.22
C GLU A 114 17.46 2.48 -14.80
N ARG A 115 17.46 2.00 -16.06
CA ARG A 115 18.50 2.30 -17.05
C ARG A 115 17.83 2.83 -18.32
N ARG A 116 17.93 4.14 -18.54
CA ARG A 116 18.19 4.81 -19.84
C ARG A 116 19.59 5.44 -19.65
N SER A 117 20.56 5.42 -20.56
CA SER A 117 20.52 5.77 -21.99
C SER A 117 21.81 5.31 -22.73
N SER A 118 21.67 5.04 -24.03
CA SER A 118 22.55 5.38 -25.18
C SER A 118 24.06 5.01 -25.24
N SER A 119 24.48 4.24 -26.27
CA SER A 119 25.13 4.74 -27.51
C SER A 119 25.68 3.62 -28.43
N ASN A 120 25.59 3.87 -29.76
CA ASN A 120 26.29 3.27 -30.93
C ASN A 120 25.99 1.78 -31.32
N ALA A 121 25.85 1.35 -32.58
CA ALA A 121 26.23 1.84 -33.90
C ALA A 121 25.40 1.18 -35.06
N LYS A 122 25.24 1.96 -36.15
CA LYS A 122 25.32 1.63 -37.61
C LYS A 122 24.39 0.60 -38.33
N SER A 123 23.56 1.18 -39.21
CA SER A 123 23.28 0.93 -40.66
C SER A 123 22.58 -0.34 -41.22
N GLU A 124 21.49 -0.03 -41.94
CA GLU A 124 21.02 -0.48 -43.28
C GLU A 124 20.00 -1.63 -43.47
N ASP A 125 19.06 -1.30 -44.38
CA ASP A 125 18.11 -2.08 -45.22
C ASP A 125 16.68 -2.47 -44.78
N LEU A 126 15.73 -2.06 -45.64
CA LEU A 126 14.28 -2.35 -45.77
C LEU A 126 14.06 -3.50 -46.80
N PRO A 127 12.82 -3.92 -47.14
CA PRO A 127 11.62 -4.25 -46.37
C PRO A 127 11.13 -5.70 -46.66
N ASP A 128 10.14 -6.25 -45.92
CA ASP A 128 8.97 -6.97 -46.50
C ASP A 128 8.09 -7.74 -45.48
N GLN A 129 6.93 -8.12 -46.01
CA GLN A 129 5.62 -8.48 -45.45
C GLN A 129 5.50 -9.75 -44.59
N ALA A 130 4.32 -9.83 -43.94
CA ALA A 130 3.46 -11.02 -43.72
C ALA A 130 3.36 -11.59 -42.29
N SER A 131 2.17 -11.38 -41.70
CA SER A 131 1.32 -12.32 -40.96
C SER A 131 1.95 -13.47 -40.17
N SER A 132 1.67 -13.54 -38.86
CA SER A 132 0.78 -14.56 -38.27
C SER A 132 0.77 -14.50 -36.73
N SER A 133 -0.22 -15.18 -36.20
CA SER A 133 -0.85 -15.17 -34.89
C SER A 133 -0.10 -15.91 -33.76
N ILE A 134 -0.71 -15.82 -32.56
CA ILE A 134 -0.71 -16.77 -31.42
C ILE A 134 0.10 -16.35 -30.18
N GLY A 135 -0.62 -16.27 -29.05
CA GLY A 135 -0.16 -16.99 -27.85
C GLY A 135 -0.04 -16.21 -26.55
N THR A 136 -1.11 -15.61 -26.07
CA THR A 136 -1.24 -15.22 -24.65
C THR A 136 -1.31 -16.48 -23.79
N ASN A 137 -0.38 -16.68 -22.86
CA ASN A 137 -0.59 -17.55 -21.70
C ASN A 137 0.42 -17.27 -20.56
N PRO A 138 0.03 -16.59 -19.47
CA PRO A 138 0.79 -16.59 -18.23
C PRO A 138 0.08 -17.49 -17.19
N ASN A 139 0.27 -18.80 -17.31
CA ASN A 139 -0.01 -19.77 -16.25
C ASN A 139 1.17 -20.74 -16.19
N ALA A 140 2.11 -20.49 -15.28
CA ALA A 140 3.11 -21.48 -14.88
C ALA A 140 3.23 -21.48 -13.34
N PRO A 141 2.98 -22.62 -12.68
CA PRO A 141 3.03 -22.76 -11.22
C PRO A 141 4.47 -22.91 -10.71
N TYR A 142 4.66 -22.46 -9.47
CA TYR A 142 5.80 -22.66 -8.57
C TYR A 142 6.71 -23.85 -8.92
N ALA A 143 7.95 -23.55 -9.35
CA ALA A 143 9.07 -24.48 -9.35
C ALA A 143 10.04 -24.11 -8.22
N LYS A 144 10.38 -25.11 -7.38
CA LYS A 144 11.35 -25.02 -6.27
C LYS A 144 12.75 -24.63 -6.80
N PRO A 145 13.55 -23.81 -6.11
CA PRO A 145 14.92 -23.53 -6.53
C PRO A 145 15.81 -24.76 -6.29
N ARG A 146 16.40 -25.26 -7.37
CA ARG A 146 17.44 -26.29 -7.39
C ARG A 146 18.73 -25.67 -6.86
N ALA A 147 19.39 -26.36 -5.94
CA ALA A 147 20.69 -25.98 -5.38
C ALA A 147 21.72 -25.81 -6.50
N ALA A 148 22.28 -24.60 -6.60
CA ALA A 148 23.39 -24.27 -7.47
C ALA A 148 24.52 -23.68 -6.60
N SER A 149 25.60 -24.45 -6.52
CA SER A 149 27.00 -24.04 -6.40
C SER A 149 27.30 -22.66 -5.81
N SER A 150 27.85 -22.70 -4.60
CA SER A 150 28.58 -21.63 -3.92
C SER A 150 29.59 -20.93 -4.84
N LEU A 151 29.29 -19.70 -5.20
CA LEU A 151 30.27 -18.68 -5.60
C LEU A 151 30.29 -17.62 -4.48
N PRO A 152 31.47 -17.22 -3.97
CA PRO A 152 31.54 -16.28 -2.85
C PRO A 152 31.02 -14.91 -3.30
N LEU A 153 29.88 -14.52 -2.76
CA LEU A 153 29.32 -13.18 -2.87
C LEU A 153 30.24 -12.23 -2.11
N HIS A 154 31.10 -11.53 -2.84
CA HIS A 154 31.89 -10.42 -2.30
C HIS A 154 30.92 -9.32 -1.88
N GLN A 155 30.57 -9.27 -0.59
CA GLN A 155 29.96 -8.11 0.02
C GLN A 155 31.01 -6.99 -0.02
N THR A 156 31.00 -6.20 -1.09
CA THR A 156 31.69 -4.91 -1.10
C THR A 156 30.98 -4.04 -0.06
N GLN A 157 31.51 -4.03 1.17
CA GLN A 157 31.24 -2.99 2.15
C GLN A 157 31.69 -1.67 1.51
N THR A 158 30.77 -1.01 0.82
CA THR A 158 31.07 0.24 0.12
C THR A 158 31.15 1.29 1.22
N LYS A 159 32.39 1.70 1.55
CA LYS A 159 32.66 2.76 2.52
C LYS A 159 31.89 4.01 2.12
N VAL A 160 31.05 4.53 3.02
CA VAL A 160 30.19 5.68 2.73
C VAL A 160 31.07 6.93 2.80
N LYS A 161 31.10 7.71 1.72
CA LYS A 161 31.88 8.95 1.68
C LYS A 161 30.99 10.14 2.00
N ARG A 162 31.59 11.21 2.52
CA ARG A 162 30.89 12.49 2.71
C ARG A 162 30.27 13.02 1.42
N GLU A 163 30.92 12.76 0.29
CA GLU A 163 30.39 13.11 -1.03
C GLU A 163 29.05 12.43 -1.32
N ASP A 164 28.83 11.20 -0.85
CA ASP A 164 27.55 10.50 -1.04
C ASP A 164 26.43 11.17 -0.22
N LEU A 165 26.76 11.71 0.97
CA LEU A 165 25.83 12.48 1.81
C LEU A 165 25.45 13.79 1.11
N ARG A 166 26.43 14.54 0.62
CA ARG A 166 26.21 15.78 -0.13
C ARG A 166 25.32 15.55 -1.35
N GLN A 167 25.63 14.54 -2.16
CA GLN A 167 24.83 14.18 -3.33
C GLN A 167 23.39 13.79 -2.96
N SER A 168 23.20 13.06 -1.86
CA SER A 168 21.88 12.70 -1.37
C SER A 168 21.08 13.93 -0.95
N ALA A 169 21.68 14.84 -0.18
CA ALA A 169 21.05 16.10 0.25
C ALA A 169 20.67 17.00 -0.94
N GLU A 170 21.60 17.21 -1.88
CA GLU A 170 21.35 18.00 -3.10
C GLU A 170 20.24 17.38 -3.95
N LYS A 171 20.24 16.05 -4.11
CA LYS A 171 19.20 15.35 -4.86
C LYS A 171 17.82 15.56 -4.24
N ILE A 172 17.69 15.48 -2.92
CA ILE A 172 16.41 15.74 -2.23
C ILE A 172 15.99 17.20 -2.45
N TYR A 173 16.92 18.14 -2.29
CA TYR A 173 16.67 19.57 -2.47
C TYR A 173 16.13 19.92 -3.86
N TYR A 174 16.86 19.54 -4.92
CA TYR A 174 16.49 19.86 -6.31
C TYR A 174 15.23 19.11 -6.78
N LYS A 175 14.92 17.96 -6.17
CA LYS A 175 13.76 17.15 -6.56
C LYS A 175 12.45 17.63 -5.94
N TYR A 176 12.49 18.16 -4.71
CA TYR A 176 11.28 18.41 -3.92
C TYR A 176 11.11 19.84 -3.39
N ILE A 177 12.20 20.58 -3.19
CA ILE A 177 12.17 21.86 -2.45
C ILE A 177 12.27 23.06 -3.38
N VAL A 178 13.15 22.99 -4.38
CA VAL A 178 13.37 24.07 -5.35
C VAL A 178 12.08 24.42 -6.08
N SER A 179 11.81 25.73 -6.23
CA SER A 179 10.67 26.23 -6.99
C SER A 179 10.74 25.76 -8.45
N GLY A 180 9.68 25.12 -8.93
CA GLY A 180 9.64 24.52 -10.27
C GLY A 180 10.28 23.13 -10.37
N ALA A 181 10.60 22.49 -9.25
CA ALA A 181 11.04 21.10 -9.25
C ALA A 181 9.95 20.15 -9.78
N GLU A 182 10.37 19.04 -10.42
CA GLU A 182 9.45 18.05 -11.01
C GLU A 182 8.44 17.51 -9.97
N LYS A 183 8.90 17.33 -8.73
CA LYS A 183 8.08 16.85 -7.60
C LYS A 183 8.01 17.90 -6.49
N GLU A 184 7.88 19.17 -6.85
CA GLU A 184 7.81 20.27 -5.89
C GLU A 184 6.71 20.03 -4.83
N LEU A 185 7.11 20.15 -3.56
CA LEU A 185 6.19 20.00 -2.43
C LEU A 185 5.46 21.29 -2.11
N ILE A 186 4.21 21.15 -1.65
CA ILE A 186 3.39 22.23 -1.12
C ILE A 186 3.83 22.47 0.33
N LEU A 187 4.88 23.26 0.52
CA LEU A 187 5.42 23.66 1.82
C LEU A 187 5.26 25.17 2.03
N PRO A 188 5.13 25.63 3.29
CA PRO A 188 5.27 27.05 3.62
C PRO A 188 6.60 27.62 3.13
N GLU A 189 6.55 28.82 2.56
CA GLU A 189 7.72 29.46 1.93
C GLU A 189 8.90 29.64 2.90
N MET A 190 8.61 29.87 4.18
CA MET A 190 9.62 29.96 5.22
C MET A 190 10.45 28.68 5.36
N ILE A 191 9.82 27.51 5.23
CA ILE A 191 10.52 26.21 5.33
C ILE A 191 11.41 26.02 4.10
N LYS A 192 10.90 26.33 2.90
CA LYS A 192 11.68 26.25 1.66
C LYS A 192 12.90 27.16 1.73
N TYR A 193 12.71 28.44 2.08
CA TYR A 193 13.79 29.41 2.20
C TYR A 193 14.88 28.97 3.20
N ARG A 194 14.48 28.45 4.37
CA ARG A 194 15.44 27.93 5.37
C ARG A 194 16.26 26.78 4.83
N ILE A 195 15.62 25.81 4.16
CA ILE A 195 16.33 24.67 3.55
C ILE A 195 17.27 25.15 2.44
N SER A 196 16.81 26.05 1.57
CA SER A 196 17.63 26.65 0.51
C SER A 196 18.88 27.33 1.07
N HIS A 197 18.74 28.15 2.12
CA HIS A 197 19.88 28.80 2.76
C HIS A 197 20.87 27.77 3.35
N MET A 198 20.36 26.75 4.06
CA MET A 198 21.21 25.73 4.69
C MET A 198 21.98 24.88 3.66
N ILE A 199 21.39 24.63 2.49
CA ILE A 199 22.02 23.78 1.46
C ILE A 199 22.92 24.59 0.53
N GLU A 200 22.46 25.76 0.05
CA GLU A 200 23.20 26.55 -0.95
C GLU A 200 24.31 27.40 -0.33
N VAL A 201 24.05 28.01 0.82
CA VAL A 201 24.99 28.93 1.49
C VAL A 201 25.85 28.16 2.48
N ASP A 202 25.21 27.45 3.40
CA ASP A 202 25.93 26.77 4.50
C ASP A 202 26.52 25.42 4.08
N GLN A 203 26.18 24.92 2.88
CA GLN A 203 26.61 23.62 2.33
C GLN A 203 26.41 22.45 3.31
N ARG A 204 25.30 22.49 4.06
CA ARG A 204 24.96 21.46 5.04
C ARG A 204 24.44 20.20 4.36
N ASP A 205 25.01 19.06 4.75
CA ASP A 205 24.68 17.72 4.28
C ASP A 205 24.05 16.83 5.38
N ASP A 206 23.86 17.38 6.58
CA ASP A 206 23.29 16.67 7.71
C ASP A 206 21.76 16.49 7.61
N PRO A 207 21.19 15.48 8.28
CA PRO A 207 19.76 15.17 8.13
C PRO A 207 18.83 16.19 8.79
N GLU A 208 19.34 17.02 9.71
CA GLU A 208 18.53 18.01 10.44
C GLU A 208 17.98 19.10 9.52
N VAL A 209 18.69 19.37 8.41
CA VAL A 209 18.28 20.31 7.36
C VAL A 209 16.85 20.05 6.90
N PHE A 210 16.43 18.79 6.79
CA PHE A 210 15.09 18.42 6.31
C PHE A 210 14.07 18.16 7.41
N LEU A 211 14.44 18.29 8.69
CA LEU A 211 13.59 17.87 9.82
C LEU A 211 12.25 18.61 9.84
N GLU A 212 12.25 19.92 9.66
CA GLU A 212 11.05 20.74 9.69
C GLU A 212 10.09 20.37 8.55
N ALA A 213 10.61 20.25 7.32
CA ALA A 213 9.82 19.82 6.16
C ALA A 213 9.29 18.39 6.33
N LYS A 214 10.10 17.48 6.88
CA LYS A 214 9.69 16.09 7.15
C LYS A 214 8.52 16.01 8.13
N LEU A 215 8.55 16.80 9.20
CA LEU A 215 7.44 16.87 10.17
C LEU A 215 6.19 17.46 9.54
N PHE A 216 6.33 18.56 8.79
CA PHE A 216 5.21 19.16 8.08
C PHE A 216 4.54 18.18 7.11
N VAL A 217 5.33 17.47 6.29
CA VAL A 217 4.81 16.48 5.33
C VAL A 217 4.17 15.30 6.04
N PHE A 218 4.72 14.85 7.16
CA PHE A 218 4.11 13.81 7.99
C PHE A 218 2.73 14.24 8.49
N ASP A 219 2.62 15.43 9.07
CA ASP A 219 1.35 15.97 9.58
C ASP A 219 0.34 16.17 8.46
N TYR A 220 0.79 16.68 7.30
CA TYR A 220 -0.05 16.82 6.11
C TYR A 220 -0.63 15.49 5.65
N MET A 221 0.22 14.45 5.52
CA MET A 221 -0.23 13.10 5.17
C MET A 221 -1.18 12.52 6.23
N ALA A 222 -0.89 12.72 7.52
CA ALA A 222 -1.69 12.21 8.63
C ALA A 222 -3.09 12.81 8.65
N GLN A 223 -3.24 14.07 8.26
CA GLN A 223 -4.51 14.79 8.27
C GLN A 223 -5.34 14.58 6.99
N ASP A 224 -4.72 14.58 5.80
CA ASP A 224 -5.48 14.56 4.54
C ASP A 224 -5.59 13.15 3.92
N SER A 225 -4.46 12.54 3.56
CA SER A 225 -4.46 11.34 2.71
C SER A 225 -4.58 10.04 3.50
N PHE A 226 -4.01 9.96 4.70
CA PHE A 226 -3.99 8.75 5.50
C PHE A 226 -5.38 8.29 5.98
N PRO A 227 -6.26 9.17 6.51
CA PRO A 227 -7.61 8.75 6.94
C PRO A 227 -8.44 8.20 5.77
N ARG A 228 -8.25 8.77 4.58
CA ARG A 228 -8.91 8.30 3.34
C ARG A 228 -8.38 6.94 2.92
N PHE A 229 -7.08 6.72 3.02
CA PHE A 229 -6.46 5.42 2.75
C PHE A 229 -7.01 4.32 3.67
N ILE A 230 -7.05 4.58 4.98
CA ILE A 230 -7.59 3.65 5.97
C ILE A 230 -9.05 3.35 5.66
N ARG A 231 -9.88 4.37 5.39
CA ARG A 231 -11.28 4.18 4.99
C ARG A 231 -11.39 3.30 3.73
N ALA A 232 -10.57 3.56 2.72
CA ALA A 232 -10.62 2.85 1.44
C ALA A 232 -10.12 1.39 1.52
N ARG A 233 -9.15 1.08 2.40
CA ARG A 233 -8.54 -0.26 2.45
C ARG A 233 -8.95 -1.11 3.65
N ALA A 234 -9.38 -0.51 4.75
CA ALA A 234 -9.88 -1.24 5.91
C ALA A 234 -11.37 -1.62 5.77
N TYR A 235 -12.21 -0.75 5.16
CA TYR A 235 -13.67 -0.95 5.13
C TYR A 235 -14.23 -1.37 3.76
N SER A 236 -13.40 -1.35 2.72
CA SER A 236 -13.76 -1.82 1.38
C SER A 236 -12.80 -2.93 0.96
N ASN A 237 -13.34 -3.95 0.30
CA ASN A 237 -12.57 -5.05 -0.27
C ASN A 237 -12.74 -5.16 -1.80
N LEU A 238 -13.49 -4.24 -2.40
CA LEU A 238 -13.89 -4.29 -3.82
C LEU A 238 -13.56 -2.96 -4.52
N VAL A 239 -13.05 -3.05 -5.74
CA VAL A 239 -12.76 -1.87 -6.56
C VAL A 239 -14.05 -1.28 -7.12
N ALA A 240 -14.11 0.05 -7.28
CA ALA A 240 -15.30 0.76 -7.75
C ALA A 240 -15.81 0.25 -9.11
N LEU A 241 -14.92 -0.06 -10.04
CA LEU A 241 -15.30 -0.55 -11.36
C LEU A 241 -15.83 -2.00 -11.31
N HIS A 242 -15.27 -2.87 -10.48
CA HIS A 242 -15.84 -4.20 -10.23
C HIS A 242 -17.20 -4.13 -9.52
N ALA A 243 -17.37 -3.17 -8.61
CA ALA A 243 -18.65 -2.89 -7.98
C ALA A 243 -19.71 -2.45 -9.02
N MET A 244 -19.34 -1.70 -10.06
CA MET A 244 -20.26 -1.33 -11.14
C MET A 244 -20.71 -2.55 -11.97
N PHE A 245 -19.79 -3.45 -12.31
CA PHE A 245 -20.18 -4.71 -12.98
C PHE A 245 -21.16 -5.54 -12.14
N ARG A 246 -20.93 -5.60 -10.83
CA ARG A 246 -21.84 -6.26 -9.88
C ARG A 246 -23.23 -5.60 -9.87
N LEU A 247 -23.32 -4.27 -9.98
CA LEU A 247 -24.61 -3.58 -10.09
C LEU A 247 -25.40 -4.02 -11.32
N VAL A 248 -24.76 -3.97 -12.50
CA VAL A 248 -25.41 -4.33 -13.78
C VAL A 248 -25.86 -5.79 -13.74
N LEU A 249 -24.98 -6.69 -13.28
CA LEU A 249 -25.31 -8.11 -13.12
C LEU A 249 -26.46 -8.32 -12.11
N GLY A 250 -26.44 -7.59 -11.01
CA GLY A 250 -27.48 -7.66 -9.97
C GLY A 250 -28.85 -7.24 -10.50
N LEU A 251 -28.94 -6.13 -11.24
CA LEU A 251 -30.17 -5.66 -11.87
C LEU A 251 -30.70 -6.66 -12.90
N PHE A 252 -29.81 -7.23 -13.72
CA PHE A 252 -30.19 -8.24 -14.72
C PHE A 252 -30.75 -9.52 -14.08
N ILE A 253 -30.09 -10.06 -13.05
CA ILE A 253 -30.56 -11.26 -12.34
C ILE A 253 -31.89 -10.97 -11.61
N LEU A 254 -32.03 -9.79 -11.02
CA LEU A 254 -33.26 -9.38 -10.34
C LEU A 254 -34.44 -9.25 -11.31
N PHE A 255 -34.21 -8.72 -12.51
CA PHE A 255 -35.19 -8.71 -13.59
C PHE A 255 -35.65 -10.12 -13.97
N ILE A 256 -34.71 -11.06 -14.13
CA ILE A 256 -35.04 -12.48 -14.39
C ILE A 256 -35.85 -13.07 -13.23
N GLY A 257 -35.44 -12.83 -11.99
CA GLY A 257 -36.12 -13.35 -10.80
C GLY A 257 -37.57 -12.90 -10.72
N PHE A 258 -37.84 -11.61 -10.95
CA PHE A 258 -39.21 -11.10 -11.01
C PHE A 258 -39.98 -11.63 -12.20
N THR A 259 -39.36 -11.75 -13.37
CA THR A 259 -40.02 -12.31 -14.56
C THR A 259 -40.49 -13.75 -14.31
N VAL A 260 -39.66 -14.57 -13.65
CA VAL A 260 -40.01 -15.95 -13.28
C VAL A 260 -41.16 -15.98 -12.28
N GLU A 261 -41.10 -15.18 -11.21
CA GLU A 261 -42.18 -15.08 -10.21
C GLU A 261 -43.50 -14.63 -10.84
N PHE A 262 -43.50 -13.55 -11.63
CA PHE A 262 -44.71 -13.09 -12.32
C PHE A 262 -45.26 -14.14 -13.28
N THR A 263 -44.41 -14.84 -14.02
CA THR A 263 -44.85 -15.92 -14.93
C THR A 263 -45.51 -17.06 -14.15
N LEU A 264 -44.94 -17.47 -13.01
CA LEU A 264 -45.53 -18.52 -12.16
C LEU A 264 -46.84 -18.09 -11.49
N ILE A 265 -46.98 -16.81 -11.15
CA ILE A 265 -48.22 -16.24 -10.60
C ILE A 265 -49.31 -16.21 -11.67
N PHE A 266 -48.99 -15.72 -12.87
CA PHE A 266 -49.95 -15.61 -13.98
C PHE A 266 -50.32 -16.95 -14.61
N LEU A 267 -49.44 -17.96 -14.56
CA LEU A 267 -49.76 -19.31 -15.02
C LEU A 267 -50.59 -20.11 -13.99
N ASP A 268 -50.73 -19.60 -12.77
CA ASP A 268 -51.28 -20.31 -11.59
C ASP A 268 -50.73 -21.73 -11.43
N TYR A 269 -49.41 -21.86 -11.54
CA TYR A 269 -48.75 -23.17 -11.52
C TYR A 269 -48.85 -23.82 -10.13
N GLN A 270 -49.38 -25.05 -10.08
CA GLN A 270 -49.49 -25.86 -8.87
C GLN A 270 -48.34 -26.90 -8.82
N PRO A 271 -47.67 -27.10 -7.67
CA PRO A 271 -47.95 -26.54 -6.34
C PRO A 271 -47.36 -25.13 -6.13
N ARG A 272 -48.02 -24.32 -5.29
CA ARG A 272 -47.59 -22.94 -4.93
C ARG A 272 -46.16 -22.85 -4.36
N LEU A 273 -45.61 -23.95 -3.84
CA LEU A 273 -44.23 -24.02 -3.34
C LEU A 273 -43.17 -23.81 -4.44
N THR A 274 -43.51 -24.04 -5.71
CA THR A 274 -42.59 -23.79 -6.82
C THR A 274 -42.19 -22.33 -6.94
N ARG A 275 -43.04 -21.40 -6.47
CA ARG A 275 -42.75 -19.96 -6.42
C ARG A 275 -41.52 -19.65 -5.57
N LEU A 276 -41.24 -20.44 -4.51
CA LEU A 276 -40.04 -20.22 -3.68
C LEU A 276 -38.72 -20.35 -4.46
N TRP A 277 -38.69 -20.98 -5.64
CA TRP A 277 -37.49 -20.98 -6.48
C TRP A 277 -37.09 -19.57 -6.97
N GLY A 278 -38.04 -18.63 -7.02
CA GLY A 278 -37.78 -17.20 -7.29
C GLY A 278 -36.89 -16.53 -6.24
N PHE A 279 -36.78 -17.11 -5.03
CA PHE A 279 -35.90 -16.61 -3.98
C PHE A 279 -34.44 -16.55 -4.41
N ILE A 280 -33.94 -17.55 -5.12
CA ILE A 280 -32.52 -17.62 -5.51
C ILE A 280 -32.11 -16.41 -6.38
N PRO A 281 -32.74 -16.16 -7.55
CA PRO A 281 -32.38 -15.01 -8.36
C PRO A 281 -32.67 -13.67 -7.67
N ILE A 282 -33.77 -13.55 -6.90
CA ILE A 282 -34.06 -12.31 -6.16
C ILE A 282 -32.99 -12.02 -5.10
N TRP A 283 -32.56 -13.04 -4.36
CA TRP A 283 -31.51 -12.91 -3.34
C TRP A 283 -30.15 -12.61 -3.95
N VAL A 284 -29.76 -13.33 -5.00
CA VAL A 284 -28.51 -13.06 -5.71
C VAL A 284 -28.50 -11.65 -6.31
N GLY A 285 -29.61 -11.21 -6.92
CA GLY A 285 -29.74 -9.84 -7.44
C GLY A 285 -29.61 -8.78 -6.35
N THR A 286 -30.37 -8.94 -5.26
CA THR A 286 -30.35 -8.02 -4.10
C THR A 286 -28.96 -7.97 -3.45
N LEU A 287 -28.30 -9.12 -3.31
CA LEU A 287 -26.94 -9.20 -2.78
C LEU A 287 -25.95 -8.40 -3.65
N ASN A 288 -25.99 -8.55 -4.96
CA ASN A 288 -25.09 -7.83 -5.87
C ASN A 288 -25.31 -6.30 -5.83
N ILE A 289 -26.56 -5.84 -5.70
CA ILE A 289 -26.87 -4.41 -5.52
C ILE A 289 -26.30 -3.89 -4.19
N TYR A 290 -26.45 -4.65 -3.10
CA TYR A 290 -25.92 -4.22 -1.80
C TYR A 290 -24.39 -4.24 -1.77
N VAL A 291 -23.75 -5.21 -2.44
CA VAL A 291 -22.31 -5.27 -2.67
C VAL A 291 -21.81 -4.02 -3.40
N HIS A 292 -22.55 -3.55 -4.41
CA HIS A 292 -22.25 -2.30 -5.10
C HIS A 292 -22.33 -1.10 -4.16
N GLN A 293 -23.46 -0.94 -3.45
CA GLN A 293 -23.70 0.21 -2.58
C GLN A 293 -22.66 0.34 -1.46
N LYS A 294 -22.20 -0.79 -0.90
CA LYS A 294 -21.18 -0.82 0.15
C LYS A 294 -19.75 -0.93 -0.36
N ARG A 295 -19.55 -1.13 -1.67
CA ARG A 295 -18.26 -1.52 -2.28
C ARG A 295 -17.60 -2.67 -1.51
N PHE A 296 -18.40 -3.63 -1.06
CA PHE A 296 -17.94 -4.69 -0.19
C PHE A 296 -18.57 -6.02 -0.61
N SER A 297 -17.73 -7.01 -0.92
CA SER A 297 -18.12 -8.34 -1.36
C SER A 297 -17.94 -9.38 -0.24
N PRO A 298 -19.02 -9.97 0.30
CA PRO A 298 -18.93 -11.09 1.23
C PRO A 298 -18.16 -12.29 0.67
N LEU A 299 -18.24 -12.52 -0.64
CA LEU A 299 -17.55 -13.63 -1.31
C LEU A 299 -16.02 -13.50 -1.21
N LEU A 300 -15.50 -12.28 -1.39
CA LEU A 300 -14.05 -12.03 -1.26
C LEU A 300 -13.58 -12.21 0.20
N THR A 301 -14.43 -11.85 1.16
CA THR A 301 -14.17 -12.06 2.58
C THR A 301 -14.05 -13.55 2.93
N ILE A 302 -14.91 -14.41 2.39
CA ILE A 302 -14.84 -15.87 2.59
C ILE A 302 -13.51 -16.42 2.07
N LEU A 303 -13.08 -15.92 0.90
CA LEU A 303 -11.80 -16.28 0.29
C LEU A 303 -10.58 -15.66 1.01
N GLY A 304 -10.79 -14.75 1.97
CA GLY A 304 -9.72 -14.07 2.69
C GLY A 304 -8.88 -13.13 1.81
N ILE A 305 -9.47 -12.64 0.72
CA ILE A 305 -8.83 -11.76 -0.25
C ILE A 305 -9.52 -10.40 -0.32
N SER A 306 -8.75 -9.40 -0.73
CA SER A 306 -9.21 -8.04 -1.02
C SER A 306 -8.67 -7.61 -2.38
N GLU A 307 -9.48 -6.92 -3.16
CA GLU A 307 -9.09 -6.41 -4.47
C GLU A 307 -8.28 -5.10 -4.33
N LYS A 308 -7.10 -5.03 -4.94
CA LYS A 308 -6.25 -3.81 -4.95
C LYS A 308 -6.60 -2.90 -6.11
N SER A 309 -6.60 -3.50 -7.30
CA SER A 309 -6.92 -2.98 -8.62
C SER A 309 -7.75 -4.05 -9.34
N LEU A 310 -8.36 -3.72 -10.47
CA LEU A 310 -9.24 -4.63 -11.20
C LEU A 310 -8.60 -6.01 -11.39
N LEU A 311 -9.27 -7.04 -10.84
CA LEU A 311 -8.87 -8.45 -10.87
C LEU A 311 -7.50 -8.77 -10.25
N HIS A 312 -6.89 -7.81 -9.55
CA HIS A 312 -5.65 -7.99 -8.82
C HIS A 312 -5.95 -8.09 -7.34
N PHE A 313 -5.86 -9.31 -6.82
CA PHE A 313 -6.23 -9.64 -5.45
C PHE A 313 -5.02 -9.66 -4.52
N ASN A 314 -5.29 -9.43 -3.24
CA ASN A 314 -4.33 -9.51 -2.18
C ASN A 314 -4.89 -10.28 -1.01
N ARG A 315 -4.06 -11.10 -0.38
CA ARG A 315 -4.48 -11.79 0.84
C ARG A 315 -4.50 -10.81 2.01
N ILE A 316 -5.59 -10.86 2.78
CA ILE A 316 -5.71 -10.12 4.04
C ILE A 316 -4.88 -10.87 5.08
N LYS A 317 -3.79 -10.26 5.55
CA LYS A 317 -2.89 -10.84 6.56
C LYS A 317 -3.21 -10.35 7.97
N ASP A 318 -3.74 -9.14 8.08
CA ASP A 318 -4.16 -8.55 9.34
C ASP A 318 -5.39 -9.26 9.91
N SER A 319 -5.28 -9.80 11.13
CA SER A 319 -6.35 -10.54 11.81
C SER A 319 -7.51 -9.65 12.26
N HIS A 320 -7.21 -8.43 12.70
CA HIS A 320 -8.22 -7.47 13.13
C HIS A 320 -9.07 -7.01 11.93
N ILE A 321 -8.41 -6.62 10.83
CA ILE A 321 -9.12 -6.23 9.60
C ILE A 321 -9.94 -7.41 9.04
N ARG A 322 -9.40 -8.64 9.12
CA ARG A 322 -10.16 -9.84 8.73
C ARG A 322 -11.42 -10.01 9.57
N HIS A 323 -11.36 -9.84 10.89
CA HIS A 323 -12.52 -9.92 11.76
C HIS A 323 -13.56 -8.84 11.40
N LEU A 324 -13.12 -7.60 11.18
CA LEU A 324 -13.98 -6.50 10.74
C LEU A 324 -14.71 -6.85 9.43
N HIS A 325 -13.99 -7.41 8.45
CA HIS A 325 -14.56 -7.84 7.17
C HIS A 325 -15.60 -8.95 7.36
N VAL A 326 -15.34 -9.94 8.23
CA VAL A 326 -16.29 -11.04 8.50
C VAL A 326 -17.57 -10.51 9.12
N VAL A 327 -17.49 -9.62 10.12
CA VAL A 327 -18.66 -9.00 10.74
C VAL A 327 -19.48 -8.22 9.71
N GLN A 328 -18.81 -7.46 8.83
CA GLN A 328 -19.47 -6.71 7.77
C GLN A 328 -20.10 -7.63 6.72
N ALA A 329 -19.43 -8.71 6.33
CA ALA A 329 -19.96 -9.71 5.40
C ALA A 329 -21.24 -10.37 5.95
N ILE A 330 -21.24 -10.77 7.22
CA ILE A 330 -22.42 -11.36 7.88
C ILE A 330 -23.57 -10.36 7.89
N ARG A 331 -23.32 -9.10 8.27
CA ARG A 331 -24.36 -8.05 8.27
C ARG A 331 -24.98 -7.86 6.88
N ILE A 332 -24.17 -7.83 5.83
CA ILE A 332 -24.64 -7.71 4.45
C ILE A 332 -25.51 -8.91 4.06
N VAL A 333 -25.02 -10.13 4.30
CA VAL A 333 -25.74 -11.36 3.94
C VAL A 333 -27.06 -11.49 4.71
N CYS A 334 -27.07 -11.22 6.02
CA CYS A 334 -28.30 -11.26 6.82
C CYS A 334 -29.32 -10.23 6.34
N LEU A 335 -28.89 -9.00 6.07
CA LEU A 335 -29.79 -7.95 5.61
C LEU A 335 -30.40 -8.28 4.24
N THR A 336 -29.57 -8.74 3.28
CA THR A 336 -30.08 -9.07 1.94
C THR A 336 -30.99 -10.28 1.98
N LEU A 337 -30.72 -11.26 2.85
CA LEU A 337 -31.59 -12.42 3.06
C LEU A 337 -32.97 -11.98 3.59
N VAL A 338 -33.01 -11.13 4.62
CA VAL A 338 -34.28 -10.60 5.16
C VAL A 338 -35.08 -9.85 4.10
N ILE A 339 -34.44 -8.98 3.33
CA ILE A 339 -35.09 -8.22 2.25
C ILE A 339 -35.67 -9.19 1.20
N SER A 340 -34.88 -10.15 0.73
CA SER A 340 -35.33 -11.09 -0.30
C SER A 340 -36.42 -12.03 0.20
N THR A 341 -36.36 -12.48 1.46
CA THR A 341 -37.45 -13.27 2.07
C THR A 341 -38.74 -12.46 2.17
N ALA A 342 -38.68 -11.18 2.53
CA ALA A 342 -39.85 -10.31 2.55
C ALA A 342 -40.48 -10.14 1.15
N VAL A 343 -39.65 -9.92 0.13
CA VAL A 343 -40.09 -9.78 -1.26
C VAL A 343 -40.76 -11.06 -1.77
N VAL A 344 -40.15 -12.23 -1.56
CA VAL A 344 -40.74 -13.52 -1.96
C VAL A 344 -42.00 -13.84 -1.14
N GLY A 345 -42.02 -13.48 0.15
CA GLY A 345 -43.21 -13.63 0.99
C GLY A 345 -44.42 -12.87 0.46
N ILE A 346 -44.20 -11.67 -0.10
CA ILE A 346 -45.24 -10.90 -0.79
C ILE A 346 -45.72 -11.65 -2.04
N PHE A 347 -44.82 -12.13 -2.90
CA PHE A 347 -45.20 -12.90 -4.10
C PHE A 347 -45.93 -14.21 -3.80
N TYR A 348 -45.56 -14.88 -2.70
CA TYR A 348 -46.25 -16.09 -2.25
C TYR A 348 -47.68 -15.81 -1.78
N ALA A 349 -47.91 -14.66 -1.12
CA ALA A 349 -49.23 -14.26 -0.63
C ALA A 349 -50.21 -13.86 -1.74
N ILE A 350 -49.71 -13.46 -2.92
CA ILE A 350 -50.54 -13.06 -4.05
C ILE A 350 -51.24 -14.30 -4.67
N PRO A 351 -52.59 -14.32 -4.75
CA PRO A 351 -53.31 -15.41 -5.41
C PRO A 351 -52.97 -15.44 -6.91
N GLY A 352 -52.86 -16.65 -7.47
CA GLY A 352 -52.68 -16.78 -8.92
C GLY A 352 -53.92 -16.34 -9.67
N CYS A 353 -53.73 -15.59 -10.75
CA CYS A 353 -54.79 -15.25 -11.69
C CYS A 353 -54.33 -15.74 -13.06
N ARG A 354 -55.03 -16.74 -13.61
CA ARG A 354 -54.78 -17.23 -14.96
C ARG A 354 -55.23 -16.16 -15.95
N LEU A 355 -54.28 -15.51 -16.60
CA LEU A 355 -54.52 -14.54 -17.69
C LEU A 355 -54.99 -15.23 -18.97
#